data_AF-A0A2J4YW43-F1
#
_entry.id   AF-A0A2J4YW43-F1
#
_cell.length_a   1.000
_cell.length_b   1.000
_cell.length_c   1.000
_cell.angle_alpha   90.00
_cell.angle_beta   90.00
_cell.angle_gamma   90.00
#
_symmetry.space_group_name_H-M   'P 1'
#
loop_
_entity.id
_entity.type
_entity.pdbx_description
1 polymer ?
#
loop_
_entity_poly.entity_id
_entity_poly.type
_entity_poly.pdbx_seq_one_letter_code
_entity_poly.pdbx_strand_id
1 'polypeptide(L)'
;MAILTIGVVPVAEMLPLLTEHIREDEIAHISLLGKMTREDVMRDYSIEPGDEMLLTLLNDNQIAQVSRQKVERDLRSVIAMLDKQNYDLILLMSTHP
;
A
#
# COMPACT_ATOMS: atom_id res chain seq x y z
N MET A 1 5.06 -10.17 -10.98
CA MET A 1 5.53 -9.33 -9.84
C MET A 1 4.32 -8.64 -9.21
N ALA A 2 4.30 -8.47 -7.88
CA ALA A 2 3.29 -7.67 -7.19
C ALA A 2 3.93 -6.44 -6.56
N ILE A 3 3.31 -5.27 -6.71
CA ILE A 3 3.68 -4.03 -6.04
C ILE A 3 2.64 -3.77 -4.97
N LEU A 4 3.07 -3.72 -3.71
CA LEU A 4 2.22 -3.45 -2.56
C LEU A 4 2.55 -2.07 -1.98
N THR A 5 1.53 -1.23 -1.88
CA THR A 5 1.65 0.15 -1.36
C THR A 5 0.71 0.37 -0.19
N ILE A 6 1.14 1.16 0.80
CA ILE A 6 0.27 1.51 1.95
C ILE A 6 -0.74 2.58 1.51
N GLY A 7 -0.24 3.69 0.95
CA GLY A 7 -1.05 4.78 0.42
C GLY A 7 -1.05 4.84 -1.10
N VAL A 8 -1.49 5.97 -1.65
CA VAL A 8 -1.28 6.29 -3.07
C VAL A 8 0.17 6.73 -3.28
N VAL A 9 0.87 5.96 -4.10
CA VAL A 9 2.18 6.30 -4.66
C VAL A 9 1.96 6.55 -6.15
N PRO A 10 2.59 7.55 -6.78
CA PRO A 10 2.55 7.72 -8.24
C PRO A 10 3.36 6.61 -8.93
N VAL A 11 2.88 5.37 -8.84
CA VAL A 11 3.49 4.20 -9.49
C VAL A 11 3.50 4.39 -11.00
N ALA A 12 2.54 5.16 -11.55
CA ALA A 12 2.47 5.53 -12.96
C ALA A 12 3.75 6.19 -13.49
N GLU A 13 4.49 6.95 -12.66
CA GLU A 13 5.75 7.57 -13.08
C GLU A 13 6.90 6.57 -13.15
N MET A 14 6.83 5.48 -12.36
CA MET A 14 7.82 4.43 -12.31
C MET A 14 7.49 3.25 -13.23
N LEU A 15 6.22 3.10 -13.64
CA LEU A 15 5.77 2.04 -14.55
C LEU A 15 6.60 1.97 -15.82
N PRO A 16 6.87 3.07 -16.56
CA PRO A 16 7.70 3.02 -17.77
C PRO A 16 9.06 2.34 -17.54
N LEU A 17 9.74 2.66 -16.43
CA LEU A 17 11.04 2.10 -16.07
C LEU A 17 10.97 0.61 -15.71
N LEU A 18 9.89 0.21 -15.03
CA LEU A 18 9.64 -1.20 -14.72
C LEU A 18 9.27 -1.98 -15.99
N THR A 19 8.53 -1.35 -16.91
CA THR A 19 8.10 -1.97 -18.17
C THR A 19 9.21 -2.24 -19.17
N GLU A 20 10.37 -1.58 -19.01
CA GLU A 20 11.58 -1.91 -19.79
C GLU A 20 12.11 -3.31 -19.50
N HIS A 21 11.88 -3.84 -18.29
CA HIS A 21 12.45 -5.09 -17.82
C HIS A 21 11.40 -6.16 -17.49
N ILE A 22 10.15 -5.76 -17.24
CA ILE A 22 9.05 -6.63 -16.81
C ILE A 22 7.80 -6.23 -17.60
N ARG A 23 7.03 -7.15 -18.16
CA ARG A 23 5.86 -6.75 -18.92
C ARG A 23 4.78 -6.17 -18.00
N GLU A 24 4.07 -5.13 -18.46
CA GLU A 24 3.05 -4.43 -17.65
C GLU A 24 1.93 -5.37 -17.18
N ASP A 25 1.54 -6.34 -18.01
CA ASP A 25 0.53 -7.36 -17.71
C ASP A 25 0.98 -8.36 -16.64
N GLU A 26 2.26 -8.41 -16.30
CA GLU A 26 2.83 -9.23 -15.23
C GLU A 26 3.00 -8.43 -13.92
N ILE A 27 2.62 -7.14 -13.90
CA ILE A 27 2.71 -6.25 -12.74
C ILE A 27 1.33 -6.07 -12.11
N ALA A 28 1.13 -6.69 -10.94
CA ALA A 28 -0.06 -6.44 -10.14
C ALA A 28 0.20 -5.31 -9.14
N HIS A 29 -0.52 -4.18 -9.24
CA HIS A 29 -0.46 -3.12 -8.24
C HIS A 29 -1.60 -3.23 -7.24
N ILE A 30 -1.24 -3.38 -5.97
CA ILE A 30 -2.14 -3.39 -4.81
C ILE A 30 -1.81 -2.19 -3.92
N SER A 31 -2.81 -1.38 -3.62
CA SER A 31 -2.73 -0.35 -2.59
C SER A 31 -3.67 -0.70 -1.45
N LEU A 32 -3.14 -0.74 -0.22
CA LEU A 32 -3.87 -1.11 0.99
C LEU A 32 -4.96 -0.08 1.29
N LEU A 33 -4.59 1.21 1.33
CA LEU A 33 -5.50 2.31 1.65
C LEU A 33 -5.96 3.08 0.40
N GLY A 34 -5.30 2.92 -0.75
CA GLY A 34 -5.57 3.72 -1.95
C GLY A 34 -6.97 3.55 -2.56
N LYS A 35 -7.70 2.49 -2.19
CA LYS A 35 -9.10 2.28 -2.62
C LYS A 35 -10.12 2.68 -1.55
N MET A 36 -9.69 3.03 -0.34
CA MET A 36 -10.57 3.40 0.77
C MET A 36 -10.82 4.90 0.80
N THR A 37 -12.01 5.32 1.23
CA THR A 37 -12.27 6.74 1.51
C THR A 37 -11.52 7.16 2.76
N ARG A 38 -11.24 8.47 2.92
CA ARG A 38 -10.62 8.97 4.14
C ARG A 38 -11.43 8.58 5.37
N GLU A 39 -12.76 8.68 5.31
CA GLU A 39 -13.65 8.34 6.41
C GLU A 39 -13.50 6.88 6.83
N ASP A 40 -13.40 5.96 5.87
CA ASP A 40 -13.19 4.53 6.15
C ASP A 40 -11.79 4.27 6.70
N VAL A 41 -10.76 4.94 6.17
CA VAL A 41 -9.40 4.85 6.70
C VAL A 41 -9.35 5.33 8.15
N MET A 42 -9.98 6.46 8.46
CA MET A 42 -9.99 6.99 9.84
C MET A 42 -10.85 6.13 10.77
N ARG A 43 -11.88 5.45 10.26
CA ARG A 43 -12.65 4.48 11.04
C ARG A 43 -11.80 3.26 11.39
N ASP A 44 -11.16 2.65 10.40
CA ASP A 44 -10.55 1.32 10.54
C ASP A 44 -9.08 1.39 11.00
N TYR A 45 -8.37 2.47 10.68
CA TYR A 45 -6.94 2.66 10.93
C TYR A 45 -6.62 3.86 11.83
N SER A 46 -7.61 4.39 12.56
CA SER A 46 -7.36 5.40 13.60
C SER A 46 -6.32 4.92 14.61
N ILE A 47 -5.49 5.86 15.08
CA ILE A 47 -4.45 5.62 16.08
C ILE A 47 -5.10 5.42 17.45
N GLU A 48 -4.77 4.32 18.10
CA GLU A 48 -5.17 4.05 19.49
C GLU A 48 -4.06 4.38 20.49
N PRO A 49 -4.37 4.58 21.79
CA PRO A 49 -3.35 4.80 22.80
C PRO A 49 -2.34 3.64 22.84
N GLY A 50 -1.08 3.94 22.54
CA GLY A 50 0.00 2.95 22.46
C GLY A 50 0.37 2.52 21.04
N ASP A 51 -0.39 2.96 20.03
CA ASP A 51 -0.02 2.74 18.63
C ASP A 51 1.10 3.67 18.18
N GLU A 52 1.91 3.18 17.24
CA GLU A 52 2.86 4.01 16.52
C GLU A 52 2.15 4.70 15.36
N MET A 53 2.45 5.98 15.17
CA MET A 53 1.91 6.77 14.07
C MET A 53 2.67 6.48 12.78
N LEU A 54 1.92 6.22 11.70
CA LEU A 54 2.44 6.18 10.34
C LEU A 54 1.76 7.26 9.49
N LEU A 55 2.57 8.05 8.79
CA LEU A 55 2.08 9.02 7.81
C LEU A 55 1.94 8.35 6.45
N THR A 56 0.81 8.59 5.79
CA THR A 56 0.56 8.05 4.45
C THR A 56 -0.34 8.97 3.63
N LEU A 57 -0.13 8.98 2.32
CA LEU A 57 -0.97 9.73 1.39
C LEU A 57 -2.20 8.90 1.02
N LEU A 58 -3.40 9.46 1.22
CA LEU A 58 -4.66 8.82 0.84
C LEU A 58 -5.12 9.27 -0.54
N ASN A 59 -6.16 8.61 -1.07
CA ASN A 59 -6.68 8.86 -2.42
C ASN A 59 -7.28 10.27 -2.63
N ASP A 60 -7.51 11.01 -1.55
CA ASP A 60 -7.87 12.43 -1.55
C ASP A 60 -6.64 13.35 -1.74
N ASN A 61 -5.46 12.76 -1.99
CA ASN A 61 -4.16 13.42 -2.05
C ASN A 61 -3.80 14.18 -0.77
N GLN A 62 -4.34 13.76 0.37
CA GLN A 62 -4.00 14.33 1.67
C GLN A 62 -3.24 13.34 2.53
N ILE A 63 -2.36 13.87 3.39
CA ILE A 63 -1.64 13.08 4.37
C ILE A 63 -2.61 12.74 5.52
N ALA A 64 -2.69 11.46 5.85
CA ALA A 64 -3.39 10.96 7.02
C ALA A 64 -2.43 10.29 7.99
N GLN A 65 -2.81 10.36 9.27
CA GLN A 65 -2.13 9.68 10.36
C GLN A 65 -2.90 8.41 10.67
N VAL A 66 -2.25 7.26 10.49
CA VAL A 66 -2.85 5.94 10.71
C VAL A 66 -2.02 5.13 11.69
N SER A 67 -2.65 4.15 12.34
CA SER A 67 -1.97 3.21 13.22
C SER A 67 -1.07 2.29 12.41
N ARG A 68 0.23 2.30 12.72
CA ARG A 68 1.22 1.42 12.10
C ARG A 68 0.88 -0.04 12.34
N GLN A 69 0.45 -0.40 13.56
CA GLN A 69 0.10 -1.76 13.94
C GLN A 69 -1.06 -2.31 13.11
N LYS A 70 -2.12 -1.50 12.91
CA LYS A 70 -3.27 -1.87 12.09
C LYS A 70 -2.89 -2.02 10.62
N VAL A 71 -2.07 -1.10 10.11
CA VAL A 71 -1.52 -1.18 8.75
C VAL A 71 -0.69 -2.46 8.58
N GLU A 72 0.26 -2.75 9.48
CA GLU A 72 1.11 -3.94 9.40
C GLU A 72 0.30 -5.25 9.49
N ARG A 73 -0.75 -5.28 10.31
CA ARG A 73 -1.67 -6.43 10.40
C ARG A 73 -2.30 -6.73 9.04
N ASP A 74 -2.88 -5.73 8.41
CA ASP A 74 -3.62 -5.92 7.15
C ASP A 74 -2.64 -6.12 5.98
N LEU A 75 -1.47 -5.49 6.02
CA LEU A 75 -0.36 -5.71 5.09
C LEU A 75 0.09 -7.18 5.10
N ARG A 76 0.22 -7.80 6.29
CA ARG A 76 0.54 -9.23 6.42
C ARG A 76 -0.56 -10.10 5.81
N SER A 77 -1.83 -9.74 6.00
CA SER A 77 -2.95 -10.46 5.37
C SER A 77 -2.92 -10.37 3.84
N VAL A 78 -2.60 -9.20 3.29
CA VAL A 78 -2.44 -9.03 1.83
C VAL A 78 -1.24 -9.83 1.32
N ILE A 79 -0.09 -9.77 1.99
CA ILE A 79 1.09 -10.57 1.61
C ILE A 79 0.75 -12.06 1.60
N ALA A 80 0.03 -12.56 2.61
CA ALA A 80 -0.41 -13.96 2.64
C ALA A 80 -1.39 -14.32 1.51
N MET A 81 -2.20 -13.37 1.05
CA MET A 81 -3.05 -13.55 -0.13
C MET A 81 -2.21 -13.60 -1.42
N LEU A 82 -1.21 -12.73 -1.55
CA LEU A 82 -0.30 -12.68 -2.70
C LEU A 82 0.57 -13.94 -2.78
N ASP A 83 1.02 -14.47 -1.65
CA ASP A 83 1.78 -15.72 -1.56
C ASP A 83 0.98 -16.89 -2.17
N LYS A 84 -0.33 -16.96 -1.90
CA LYS A 84 -1.22 -17.94 -2.52
C LYS A 84 -1.39 -17.77 -4.04
N GLN A 85 -1.08 -16.60 -4.59
CA GLN A 85 -1.17 -16.32 -6.01
C GLN A 85 0.15 -16.61 -6.76
N ASN A 86 1.16 -17.17 -6.08
CA ASN A 86 2.47 -17.51 -6.64
C ASN A 86 3.20 -16.31 -7.27
N TYR A 87 3.16 -15.14 -6.63
CA TYR A 87 3.99 -14.02 -7.06
C TYR A 87 5.46 -14.25 -6.64
N ASP A 88 6.38 -14.29 -7.61
CA ASP A 88 7.83 -14.50 -7.35
C ASP A 88 8.51 -13.33 -6.60
N LEU A 89 7.97 -12.12 -6.71
CA LEU A 89 8.50 -10.91 -6.09
C LEU A 89 7.36 -10.00 -5.65
N ILE A 90 7.39 -9.60 -4.36
CA ILE A 90 6.52 -8.58 -3.78
C ILE A 90 7.38 -7.36 -3.44
N LEU A 91 7.19 -6.27 -4.17
CA LEU A 91 7.83 -4.98 -3.91
C LEU A 91 6.95 -4.15 -2.99
N LEU A 92 7.44 -3.81 -1.81
CA LEU A 92 6.70 -2.98 -0.85
C LEU A 92 7.21 -1.54 -0.90
N MET A 93 6.33 -0.60 -1.23
CA MET A 93 6.66 0.83 -1.30
C MET A 93 5.78 1.63 -0.35
N SER A 94 6.38 2.53 0.43
CA SER A 94 5.67 3.46 1.29
C SER A 94 5.98 4.89 0.89
N THR A 95 4.97 5.77 0.93
CA THR A 95 5.17 7.22 0.92
C THR A 95 5.71 7.65 2.28
N HIS A 96 7.03 7.57 2.48
CA HIS A 96 7.68 8.23 3.60
C HIS A 96 8.12 9.63 3.11
N PRO A 97 7.73 10.73 3.79
CA PRO A 97 8.31 12.04 3.52
C PRO A 97 9.81 12.08 3.85
#